data_AF-A0A3A0C1H7-F1
#
_entry.id   AF-A0A3A0C1H7-F1
#
_cell.length_a   1.000
_cell.length_b   1.000
_cell.length_c   1.000
_cell.angle_alpha   90.00
_cell.angle_beta   90.00
_cell.angle_gamma   90.00
#
_symmetry.space_group_name_H-M   'P 1'
#
loop_
_entity.id
_entity.type
_entity.pdbx_description
1 polymer ?
#
loop_
_entity_poly.entity_id
_entity_poly.type
_entity_poly.pdbx_seq_one_letter_code
_entity_poly.pdbx_strand_id
1 'polypeptide(L)'
;MRSITILGCALLVLVVTASGARADDPCLGDEEAEQAKAAAATLAKAEQAGKPAELFMAYRSILGNECVDRYDKHAWARAKANLPKLGRDLAKAAEAKGLWYSADPVRADGRTSAFRYYETIGEYAEANRAMLTALKGTPDDLALFKAAWTVDQGRQGSLDPNSGERHPYVSPQAYRQELESKAAANADRAMKAEEADVKGLSGSAAELAKATMQSLTKLRSAAEWMAFTPAGDKVARERAEQRGDKVSARPDSTFTQAHAIAYYEFAGSASAKDKLARLKKKVDESAHALEKAGSKLKDAFMEQSEAEQKKFDKKKADLEKELGF
;
A
#
# COMPACT_ATOMS: atom_id res chain seq x y z
N MET A 1 -84.51 -1.62 45.85
CA MET A 1 -84.28 -2.96 46.46
C MET A 1 -82.93 -3.44 45.95
N ARG A 2 -81.87 -3.39 46.77
CA ARG A 2 -81.32 -4.53 47.54
C ARG A 2 -81.03 -5.73 46.62
N SER A 3 -79.86 -6.35 46.52
CA SER A 3 -78.53 -6.22 47.15
C SER A 3 -77.57 -7.21 46.42
N ILE A 4 -76.27 -7.14 46.77
CA ILE A 4 -75.26 -8.23 46.81
C ILE A 4 -74.25 -8.31 45.66
N THR A 5 -73.07 -7.77 46.00
CA THR A 5 -71.70 -8.04 45.57
C THR A 5 -71.28 -9.51 45.76
N ILE A 6 -70.58 -10.14 44.80
CA ILE A 6 -69.58 -11.20 45.07
C ILE A 6 -68.38 -11.05 44.11
N LEU A 7 -67.21 -10.97 44.74
CA LEU A 7 -65.84 -11.06 44.23
C LEU A 7 -65.56 -12.34 43.44
N GLY A 8 -64.61 -12.30 42.49
CA GLY A 8 -63.69 -13.44 42.31
C GLY A 8 -63.20 -13.75 40.89
N CYS A 9 -61.87 -13.77 40.78
CA CYS A 9 -61.04 -14.44 39.77
C CYS A 9 -60.88 -13.77 38.39
N ALA A 10 -59.87 -12.90 38.34
CA ALA A 10 -59.07 -12.70 37.14
C ALA A 10 -58.49 -14.03 36.64
N LEU A 11 -58.84 -14.39 35.41
CA LEU A 11 -58.16 -15.42 34.61
C LEU A 11 -57.77 -14.76 33.29
N LEU A 12 -56.58 -14.19 33.28
CA LEU A 12 -55.88 -13.72 32.10
C LEU A 12 -55.50 -14.96 31.27
N VAL A 13 -56.36 -15.33 30.32
CA VAL A 13 -55.99 -16.25 29.25
C VAL A 13 -55.11 -15.47 28.29
N LEU A 14 -53.79 -15.55 28.50
CA LEU A 14 -52.80 -15.24 27.48
C LEU A 14 -53.00 -16.23 26.33
N VAL A 15 -53.73 -15.81 25.30
CA VAL A 15 -53.67 -16.45 23.99
C VAL A 15 -52.29 -16.15 23.44
N VAL A 16 -51.33 -17.03 23.73
CA VAL A 16 -50.11 -17.14 22.93
C VAL A 16 -50.58 -17.58 21.56
N THR A 17 -50.70 -16.63 20.63
CA THR A 17 -50.67 -16.95 19.22
C THR A 17 -49.31 -17.57 18.96
N ALA A 18 -49.26 -18.89 18.98
CA ALA A 18 -48.16 -19.64 18.41
C ALA A 18 -48.10 -19.22 16.93
N SER A 19 -47.28 -18.21 16.63
CA SER A 19 -46.76 -17.99 15.29
C SER A 19 -46.03 -19.27 14.94
N GLY A 20 -46.74 -20.15 14.23
CA GLY A 20 -46.15 -21.35 13.66
C GLY A 20 -44.96 -20.90 12.84
N ALA A 21 -43.76 -21.24 13.30
CA ALA A 21 -42.55 -21.11 12.53
C ALA A 21 -42.70 -22.03 11.30
N ARG A 22 -43.30 -21.50 10.23
CA ARG A 22 -42.96 -21.96 8.89
C ARG A 22 -41.48 -21.62 8.75
N ALA A 23 -40.69 -22.59 8.30
CA ALA A 23 -39.37 -22.28 7.80
C ALA A 23 -39.58 -21.27 6.66
N ASP A 24 -39.33 -20.00 6.94
CA ASP A 24 -39.46 -18.93 5.95
C ASP A 24 -38.46 -19.23 4.85
N ASP A 25 -39.02 -19.58 3.70
CA ASP A 25 -38.29 -19.77 2.47
C ASP A 25 -37.64 -18.42 2.11
N PRO A 26 -36.30 -18.31 2.17
CA PRO A 26 -35.60 -17.02 2.09
C PRO A 26 -35.83 -16.31 0.75
N CYS A 27 -36.33 -17.02 -0.26
CA CYS A 27 -36.68 -16.47 -1.57
C CYS A 27 -38.10 -15.90 -1.66
N LEU A 28 -38.87 -15.89 -0.56
CA LEU A 28 -40.19 -15.27 -0.46
C LEU A 28 -40.18 -13.91 0.24
N GLY A 29 -39.03 -13.44 0.73
CA GLY A 29 -38.87 -12.06 1.19
C GLY A 29 -39.06 -11.08 0.02
N ASP A 30 -39.72 -9.96 0.28
CA ASP A 30 -40.06 -8.97 -0.75
C ASP A 30 -38.80 -8.42 -1.45
N GLU A 31 -37.70 -8.28 -0.72
CA GLU A 31 -36.43 -7.79 -1.27
C GLU A 31 -35.74 -8.83 -2.17
N GLU A 32 -35.65 -10.09 -1.72
CA GLU A 32 -35.04 -11.19 -2.48
C GLU A 32 -35.83 -11.49 -3.76
N ALA A 33 -37.16 -11.42 -3.66
CA ALA A 33 -38.08 -11.57 -4.79
C ALA A 33 -37.86 -10.48 -5.85
N GLU A 34 -37.82 -9.21 -5.45
CA GLU A 34 -37.59 -8.09 -6.37
C GLU A 34 -36.17 -8.14 -6.98
N GLN A 35 -35.15 -8.49 -6.20
CA GLN A 35 -33.79 -8.67 -6.70
C GLN A 35 -33.68 -9.79 -7.74
N ALA A 36 -34.28 -10.95 -7.47
CA ALA A 36 -34.27 -12.09 -8.39
C ALA A 36 -35.02 -11.80 -9.69
N LYS A 37 -36.17 -11.11 -9.60
CA LYS A 37 -36.95 -10.66 -10.76
C LYS A 37 -36.19 -9.63 -11.59
N ALA A 38 -35.53 -8.67 -10.94
CA ALA A 38 -34.69 -7.68 -11.62
C ALA A 38 -33.48 -8.32 -12.31
N ALA A 39 -32.84 -9.32 -11.68
CA ALA A 39 -31.74 -10.07 -12.27
C ALA A 39 -32.18 -10.85 -13.52
N ALA A 40 -33.31 -11.56 -13.46
CA ALA A 40 -33.88 -12.27 -14.61
C ALA A 40 -34.25 -11.33 -15.75
N ALA A 41 -34.86 -10.17 -15.45
CA ALA A 41 -35.19 -9.16 -16.45
C ALA A 41 -33.92 -8.53 -17.08
N THR A 42 -32.87 -8.33 -16.29
CA THR A 42 -31.57 -7.83 -16.76
C THR A 42 -30.91 -8.84 -17.67
N LEU A 43 -30.94 -10.13 -17.34
CA LEU A 43 -30.43 -11.19 -18.20
C LEU A 43 -31.12 -11.19 -19.56
N ALA A 44 -32.46 -11.19 -19.59
CA ALA A 44 -33.22 -11.20 -20.84
C ALA A 44 -32.88 -9.99 -21.73
N LYS A 45 -32.73 -8.80 -21.13
CA LYS A 45 -32.29 -7.60 -21.86
C LYS A 45 -30.87 -7.72 -22.41
N ALA A 46 -29.94 -8.26 -21.62
CA ALA A 46 -28.55 -8.42 -22.04
C ALA A 46 -28.40 -9.46 -23.17
N GLU A 47 -29.18 -10.55 -23.12
CA GLU A 47 -29.23 -11.55 -24.19
C GLU A 47 -29.74 -10.94 -25.51
N GLN A 48 -30.74 -10.05 -25.45
CA GLN A 48 -31.26 -9.34 -26.62
C GLN A 48 -30.30 -8.27 -27.16
N ALA A 49 -29.61 -7.55 -26.27
CA ALA A 49 -28.71 -6.45 -26.65
C ALA A 49 -27.45 -6.93 -27.38
N GLY A 50 -27.08 -8.21 -27.23
CA GLY A 50 -25.93 -8.80 -27.91
C GLY A 50 -24.58 -8.18 -27.54
N LYS A 51 -24.50 -7.48 -26.39
CA LYS A 51 -23.29 -6.83 -25.90
C LYS A 51 -22.53 -7.77 -24.95
N PRO A 52 -21.36 -8.31 -25.35
CA PRO A 52 -20.70 -9.39 -24.61
C PRO A 52 -20.35 -9.04 -23.15
N ALA A 53 -19.90 -7.81 -22.90
CA ALA A 53 -19.48 -7.37 -21.56
C ALA A 53 -20.68 -7.17 -20.60
N GLU A 54 -21.79 -6.63 -21.09
CA GLU A 54 -23.04 -6.50 -20.31
C GLU A 54 -23.64 -7.89 -20.04
N LEU A 55 -23.63 -8.78 -21.02
CA LEU A 55 -24.06 -10.18 -20.86
C LEU A 55 -23.22 -10.95 -19.84
N PHE A 56 -21.91 -10.72 -19.81
CA PHE A 56 -21.02 -11.30 -18.82
C PHE A 56 -21.41 -10.90 -17.39
N MET A 57 -21.69 -9.62 -17.17
CA MET A 57 -22.15 -9.13 -15.86
C MET A 57 -23.52 -9.68 -15.48
N ALA A 58 -24.44 -9.77 -16.43
CA ALA A 58 -25.74 -10.39 -16.21
C ALA A 58 -25.60 -11.86 -15.79
N TYR A 59 -24.85 -12.68 -16.53
CA TYR A 59 -24.60 -14.07 -16.14
C TYR A 59 -23.92 -14.20 -14.78
N ARG A 60 -22.98 -13.31 -14.45
CA ARG A 60 -22.34 -13.33 -13.14
C ARG A 60 -23.31 -13.00 -11.99
N SER A 61 -24.21 -12.04 -12.21
CA SER A 61 -25.27 -11.70 -11.25
C SER A 61 -26.20 -12.89 -11.01
N ILE A 62 -26.51 -13.67 -12.05
CA ILE A 62 -27.38 -14.85 -11.97
C ILE A 62 -26.72 -15.95 -11.15
N LEU A 63 -25.42 -16.20 -11.33
CA LEU A 63 -24.70 -17.23 -10.56
C LEU A 63 -24.59 -16.90 -9.06
N GLY A 64 -24.72 -15.61 -8.70
CA GLY A 64 -24.75 -15.16 -7.30
C GLY A 64 -26.15 -15.02 -6.71
N ASN A 65 -27.21 -15.36 -7.44
CA ASN A 65 -28.59 -15.24 -6.99
C ASN A 65 -29.25 -16.62 -6.86
N GLU A 66 -29.44 -17.07 -5.62
CA GLU A 66 -29.99 -18.40 -5.32
C GLU A 66 -31.51 -18.51 -5.57
N CYS A 67 -32.20 -17.38 -5.71
CA CYS A 67 -33.66 -17.32 -5.86
C CYS A 67 -34.12 -17.19 -7.32
N VAL A 68 -33.20 -17.02 -8.26
CA VAL A 68 -33.51 -16.72 -9.67
C VAL A 68 -34.29 -17.83 -10.37
N ASP A 69 -34.09 -19.10 -9.97
CA ASP A 69 -34.75 -20.26 -10.58
C ASP A 69 -36.28 -20.23 -10.43
N ARG A 70 -36.82 -19.42 -9.51
CA ARG A 70 -38.28 -19.20 -9.39
C ARG A 70 -38.86 -18.37 -10.53
N TYR A 71 -38.05 -17.48 -11.12
CA TYR A 71 -38.46 -16.54 -12.16
C TYR A 71 -37.95 -16.95 -13.54
N ASP A 72 -36.78 -17.59 -13.59
CA ASP A 72 -36.23 -18.23 -14.78
C ASP A 72 -35.49 -19.51 -14.40
N LYS A 73 -36.20 -20.64 -14.52
CA LYS A 73 -35.73 -21.99 -14.17
C LYS A 73 -34.44 -22.44 -14.87
N HIS A 74 -34.05 -21.75 -15.93
CA HIS A 74 -32.90 -22.11 -16.74
C HIS A 74 -31.81 -21.04 -16.70
N ALA A 75 -32.03 -19.89 -16.06
CA ALA A 75 -31.07 -18.79 -16.02
C ALA A 75 -29.73 -19.25 -15.42
N TRP A 76 -29.77 -19.95 -14.29
CA TRP A 76 -28.55 -20.42 -13.63
C TRP A 76 -27.76 -21.41 -14.50
N ALA A 77 -28.45 -22.38 -15.10
CA ALA A 77 -27.84 -23.36 -16.00
C ALA A 77 -27.23 -22.69 -17.26
N ARG A 78 -27.95 -21.74 -17.87
CA ARG A 78 -27.45 -20.96 -19.02
C ARG A 78 -26.22 -20.13 -18.63
N ALA A 79 -26.27 -19.45 -17.49
CA ALA A 79 -25.14 -18.66 -16.99
C ALA A 79 -23.92 -19.54 -16.74
N LYS A 80 -24.08 -20.67 -16.06
CA LYS A 80 -22.99 -21.61 -15.77
C LYS A 80 -22.35 -22.17 -17.04
N ALA A 81 -23.17 -22.51 -18.04
CA ALA A 81 -22.67 -23.08 -19.29
C ALA A 81 -21.91 -22.05 -20.15
N ASN A 82 -22.37 -20.80 -20.18
CA ASN A 82 -21.87 -19.79 -21.13
C ASN A 82 -20.82 -18.85 -20.54
N LEU A 83 -20.84 -18.58 -19.24
CA LEU A 83 -19.95 -17.60 -18.59
C LEU A 83 -18.46 -17.90 -18.82
N PRO A 84 -17.95 -19.15 -18.72
CA PRO A 84 -16.53 -19.41 -18.94
C PRO A 84 -16.05 -19.07 -20.35
N LYS A 85 -16.82 -19.46 -21.37
CA LYS A 85 -16.48 -19.15 -22.78
C LYS A 85 -16.50 -17.64 -23.02
N LEU A 86 -17.57 -16.98 -22.60
CA LEU A 86 -17.72 -15.53 -22.74
C LEU A 86 -16.59 -14.77 -22.03
N GLY A 87 -16.23 -15.18 -20.81
CA GLY A 87 -15.12 -14.61 -20.06
C GLY A 87 -13.78 -14.77 -20.76
N ARG A 88 -13.49 -15.95 -21.32
CA ARG A 88 -12.27 -16.18 -22.13
C ARG A 88 -12.22 -15.30 -23.38
N ASP A 89 -13.34 -15.17 -24.09
CA ASP A 89 -13.39 -14.36 -25.31
C ASP A 89 -13.18 -12.86 -25.00
N LEU A 90 -13.79 -12.37 -23.92
CA LEU A 90 -13.59 -11.02 -23.42
C LEU A 90 -12.16 -10.78 -22.90
N ALA A 91 -11.58 -11.76 -22.21
CA ALA A 91 -10.19 -11.71 -21.75
C ALA A 91 -9.25 -11.57 -22.94
N LYS A 92 -9.34 -12.44 -23.94
CA LYS A 92 -8.54 -12.38 -25.17
C LYS A 92 -8.72 -11.06 -25.93
N ALA A 93 -9.92 -10.52 -25.98
CA ALA A 93 -10.18 -9.21 -26.57
C ALA A 93 -9.51 -8.06 -25.78
N ALA A 94 -9.41 -8.18 -24.45
CA ALA A 94 -8.65 -7.24 -23.62
C ALA A 94 -7.13 -7.39 -23.84
N GLU A 95 -6.62 -8.61 -23.94
CA GLU A 95 -5.21 -8.89 -24.26
C GLU A 95 -4.79 -8.29 -25.61
N ALA A 96 -5.62 -8.45 -26.64
CA ALA A 96 -5.38 -7.88 -27.96
C ALA A 96 -5.29 -6.34 -27.95
N LYS A 97 -5.85 -5.70 -26.93
CA LYS A 97 -5.80 -4.24 -26.71
C LYS A 97 -4.69 -3.83 -25.73
N GLY A 98 -3.87 -4.77 -25.26
CA GLY A 98 -2.83 -4.53 -24.25
C GLY A 98 -3.36 -4.30 -22.84
N LEU A 99 -4.64 -4.58 -22.56
CA LEU A 99 -5.28 -4.38 -21.26
C LEU A 99 -5.07 -5.60 -20.35
N TRP A 100 -3.81 -5.87 -20.00
CA TRP A 100 -3.41 -7.08 -19.27
C TRP A 100 -3.90 -7.10 -17.81
N TYR A 101 -3.72 -5.99 -17.09
CA TYR A 101 -4.03 -5.90 -15.67
C TYR A 101 -4.74 -4.59 -15.31
N SER A 102 -5.64 -4.66 -14.34
CA SER A 102 -6.17 -3.54 -13.58
C SER A 102 -6.56 -4.03 -12.19
N ALA A 103 -6.29 -3.20 -11.19
CA ALA A 103 -6.74 -3.43 -9.82
C ALA A 103 -8.25 -3.20 -9.65
N ASP A 104 -8.91 -2.52 -10.59
CA ASP A 104 -10.34 -2.26 -10.50
C ASP A 104 -11.16 -3.54 -10.72
N PRO A 105 -12.31 -3.70 -10.04
CA PRO A 105 -13.25 -4.75 -10.36
C PRO A 105 -13.82 -4.55 -11.77
N VAL A 106 -14.54 -5.56 -12.26
CA VAL A 106 -15.29 -5.42 -13.51
C VAL A 106 -16.29 -4.27 -13.37
N ARG A 107 -16.18 -3.27 -14.25
CA ARG A 107 -17.05 -2.08 -14.25
C ARG A 107 -18.50 -2.48 -14.56
N ALA A 108 -19.44 -1.58 -14.28
CA ALA A 108 -20.86 -1.80 -14.55
C ALA A 108 -21.17 -2.01 -16.05
N ASP A 109 -20.36 -1.43 -16.95
CA ASP A 109 -20.42 -1.66 -18.40
C ASP A 109 -19.70 -2.95 -18.86
N GLY A 110 -19.26 -3.76 -17.88
CA GLY A 110 -18.53 -5.00 -18.09
C GLY A 110 -17.08 -4.81 -18.52
N ARG A 111 -16.60 -3.58 -18.80
CA ARG A 111 -15.23 -3.39 -19.31
C ARG A 111 -14.20 -3.57 -18.18
N THR A 112 -13.16 -4.34 -18.46
CA THR A 112 -12.06 -4.58 -17.52
C THR A 112 -10.79 -5.10 -18.23
N SER A 113 -9.81 -5.54 -17.44
CA SER A 113 -8.57 -6.18 -17.90
C SER A 113 -8.72 -7.68 -18.13
N ALA A 114 -7.80 -8.26 -18.90
CA ALA A 114 -7.72 -9.71 -19.13
C ALA A 114 -7.61 -10.48 -17.80
N PHE A 115 -6.73 -10.03 -16.89
CA PHE A 115 -6.60 -10.58 -15.54
C PHE A 115 -7.96 -10.71 -14.84
N ARG A 116 -8.77 -9.64 -14.82
CA ARG A 116 -10.05 -9.64 -14.11
C ARG A 116 -11.09 -10.57 -14.72
N TYR A 117 -11.12 -10.74 -16.04
CA TYR A 117 -11.99 -11.72 -16.65
C TYR A 117 -11.59 -13.15 -16.27
N TYR A 118 -10.30 -13.50 -16.36
CA TYR A 118 -9.80 -14.81 -15.97
C TYR A 118 -10.02 -15.11 -14.47
N GLU A 119 -9.75 -14.14 -13.59
CA GLU A 119 -10.06 -14.25 -12.16
C GLU A 119 -11.54 -14.58 -11.93
N THR A 120 -12.42 -13.85 -12.63
CA THR A 120 -13.87 -13.97 -12.42
C THR A 120 -14.39 -15.35 -12.81
N ILE A 121 -13.81 -15.99 -13.83
CA ILE A 121 -14.22 -17.33 -14.28
C ILE A 121 -13.43 -18.46 -13.61
N GLY A 122 -12.53 -18.14 -12.67
CA GLY A 122 -11.71 -19.12 -11.94
C GLY A 122 -10.55 -19.71 -12.74
N GLU A 123 -10.18 -19.12 -13.88
CA GLU A 123 -9.03 -19.54 -14.69
C GLU A 123 -7.73 -18.90 -14.18
N TYR A 124 -7.35 -19.21 -12.93
CA TYR A 124 -6.25 -18.56 -12.24
C TYR A 124 -4.89 -18.70 -12.95
N ALA A 125 -4.66 -19.80 -13.69
CA ALA A 125 -3.44 -19.98 -14.46
C ALA A 125 -3.31 -18.94 -15.58
N GLU A 126 -4.41 -18.63 -16.27
CA GLU A 126 -4.45 -17.60 -17.31
C GLU A 126 -4.39 -16.19 -16.71
N ALA A 127 -5.05 -15.97 -15.56
CA ALA A 127 -4.92 -14.72 -14.81
C ALA A 127 -3.46 -14.47 -14.41
N ASN A 128 -2.77 -15.49 -13.90
CA ASN A 128 -1.35 -15.43 -13.57
C ASN A 128 -0.48 -15.12 -14.80
N ARG A 129 -0.77 -15.71 -15.97
CA ARG A 129 -0.08 -15.38 -17.22
C ARG A 129 -0.29 -13.92 -17.61
N ALA A 130 -1.52 -13.41 -17.54
CA ALA A 130 -1.84 -12.01 -17.85
C ALA A 130 -1.11 -11.05 -16.89
N MET A 131 -1.07 -11.37 -15.59
CA MET A 131 -0.33 -10.61 -14.58
C MET A 131 1.19 -10.57 -14.88
N LEU A 132 1.81 -11.72 -15.18
CA LEU A 132 3.24 -11.76 -15.55
C LEU A 132 3.52 -11.00 -16.85
N THR A 133 2.57 -10.99 -17.78
CA THR A 133 2.68 -10.24 -19.03
C THR A 133 2.61 -8.73 -18.77
N ALA A 134 1.72 -8.28 -17.88
CA ALA A 134 1.70 -6.89 -17.43
C ALA A 134 3.04 -6.48 -16.79
N LEU A 135 3.58 -7.32 -15.89
CA LEU A 135 4.89 -7.10 -15.28
C LEU A 135 6.05 -7.07 -16.27
N LYS A 136 5.96 -7.77 -17.41
CA LYS A 136 6.98 -7.66 -18.46
C LYS A 136 6.96 -6.28 -19.14
N GLY A 137 5.80 -5.65 -19.27
CA GLY A 137 5.65 -4.31 -19.83
C GLY A 137 6.08 -3.19 -18.87
N THR A 138 5.92 -3.39 -17.56
CA THR A 138 6.29 -2.44 -16.51
C THR A 138 7.13 -3.13 -15.42
N PRO A 139 8.38 -3.53 -15.74
CA PRO A 139 9.19 -4.41 -14.89
C PRO A 139 9.62 -3.81 -13.56
N ASP A 140 9.60 -2.49 -13.43
CA ASP A 140 9.96 -1.72 -12.23
C ASP A 140 8.74 -1.24 -11.42
N ASP A 141 7.52 -1.59 -11.83
CA ASP A 141 6.30 -1.29 -11.06
C ASP A 141 6.19 -2.20 -9.83
N LEU A 142 6.66 -1.69 -8.69
CA LEU A 142 6.62 -2.39 -7.41
C LEU A 142 5.19 -2.63 -6.90
N ALA A 143 4.22 -1.75 -7.23
CA ALA A 143 2.84 -1.91 -6.79
C ALA A 143 2.18 -3.08 -7.52
N LEU A 144 2.35 -3.15 -8.85
CA LEU A 144 1.94 -4.30 -9.65
C LEU A 144 2.62 -5.58 -9.19
N PHE A 145 3.93 -5.52 -8.90
CA PHE A 145 4.66 -6.68 -8.40
C PHE A 145 4.10 -7.20 -7.07
N LYS A 146 3.82 -6.30 -6.11
CA LYS A 146 3.20 -6.66 -4.83
C LYS A 146 1.85 -7.33 -5.03
N ALA A 147 1.02 -6.81 -5.94
CA ALA A 147 -0.25 -7.44 -6.29
C ALA A 147 -0.07 -8.84 -6.89
N ALA A 148 0.93 -9.02 -7.75
CA ALA A 148 1.29 -10.33 -8.32
C ALA A 148 1.80 -11.31 -7.26
N TRP A 149 2.56 -10.82 -6.28
CA TRP A 149 3.10 -11.62 -5.18
C TRP A 149 2.01 -12.13 -4.24
N THR A 150 1.00 -11.31 -3.96
CA THR A 150 -0.11 -11.66 -3.07
C THR A 150 -1.33 -12.21 -3.81
N VAL A 151 -1.21 -12.52 -5.10
CA VAL A 151 -2.35 -12.84 -5.97
C VAL A 151 -3.16 -14.06 -5.52
N ASP A 152 -2.55 -14.98 -4.77
CA ASP A 152 -3.22 -16.17 -4.25
C ASP A 152 -4.13 -15.87 -3.04
N GLN A 153 -3.98 -14.70 -2.40
CA GLN A 153 -4.78 -14.34 -1.24
C GLN A 153 -6.26 -14.23 -1.64
N GLY A 154 -7.09 -15.08 -1.03
CA GLY A 154 -8.53 -15.13 -1.28
C GLY A 154 -8.96 -16.01 -2.46
N ARG A 155 -8.02 -16.57 -3.23
CA ARG A 155 -8.37 -17.56 -4.27
C ARG A 155 -8.64 -18.92 -3.64
N GLN A 156 -9.71 -19.58 -4.10
CA GLN A 156 -10.05 -20.94 -3.69
C GLN A 156 -9.66 -21.93 -4.79
N GLY A 157 -8.98 -23.00 -4.42
CA GLY A 157 -8.62 -24.10 -5.31
C GLY A 157 -9.81 -25.00 -5.64
N SER A 158 -9.52 -26.09 -6.36
CA SER A 158 -10.50 -27.13 -6.65
C SER A 158 -10.98 -27.82 -5.36
N LEU A 159 -12.22 -28.28 -5.38
CA LEU A 159 -12.75 -29.20 -4.37
C LEU A 159 -11.92 -30.48 -4.37
N ASP A 160 -11.45 -30.90 -3.20
CA ASP A 160 -10.86 -32.21 -3.02
C ASP A 160 -11.98 -33.26 -3.21
N PRO A 161 -11.83 -34.21 -4.14
CA PRO A 161 -12.86 -35.21 -4.44
C PRO A 161 -13.09 -36.21 -3.30
N ASN A 162 -12.16 -36.36 -2.36
CA ASN A 162 -12.25 -37.30 -1.25
C ASN A 162 -12.80 -36.66 0.02
N SER A 163 -12.37 -35.44 0.35
CA SER A 163 -12.81 -34.75 1.57
C SER A 163 -13.98 -33.80 1.33
N GLY A 164 -14.22 -33.39 0.08
CA GLY A 164 -15.19 -32.34 -0.25
C GLY A 164 -14.74 -30.94 0.22
N GLU A 165 -13.53 -30.80 0.76
CA GLU A 165 -13.00 -29.52 1.24
C GLU A 165 -12.42 -28.70 0.07
N ARG A 166 -12.47 -27.38 0.19
CA ARG A 166 -11.75 -26.47 -0.71
C ARG A 166 -10.45 -26.03 -0.06
N HIS A 167 -9.34 -26.37 -0.67
CA HIS A 167 -8.04 -25.83 -0.27
C HIS A 167 -7.82 -24.44 -0.88
N PRO A 168 -7.05 -23.56 -0.22
CA PRO A 168 -6.60 -22.32 -0.84
C PRO A 168 -5.86 -22.60 -2.15
N TYR A 169 -6.07 -21.76 -3.15
CA TYR A 169 -5.32 -21.89 -4.40
C TYR A 169 -3.86 -21.51 -4.15
N VAL A 170 -2.95 -22.31 -4.69
CA VAL A 170 -1.51 -22.03 -4.68
C VAL A 170 -1.06 -21.90 -6.12
N SER A 171 -0.49 -20.74 -6.47
CA SER A 171 0.07 -20.53 -7.80
C SER A 171 1.18 -21.55 -8.12
N PRO A 172 1.33 -21.95 -9.40
CA PRO A 172 2.37 -22.88 -9.80
C PRO A 172 3.77 -22.41 -9.41
N GLN A 173 4.68 -23.34 -9.09
CA GLN A 173 6.05 -23.03 -8.70
C GLN A 173 6.77 -22.13 -9.73
N ALA A 174 6.55 -22.36 -11.03
CA ALA A 174 7.12 -21.55 -12.09
C ALA A 174 6.70 -20.06 -12.02
N TYR A 175 5.46 -19.78 -11.60
CA TYR A 175 4.98 -18.41 -11.40
C TYR A 175 5.75 -17.73 -10.25
N ARG A 176 5.96 -18.45 -9.14
CA ARG A 176 6.73 -17.96 -7.99
C ARG A 176 8.19 -17.70 -8.35
N GLN A 177 8.83 -18.62 -9.05
CA GLN A 177 10.22 -18.47 -9.51
C GLN A 177 10.39 -17.26 -10.45
N GLU A 178 9.44 -17.01 -11.35
CA GLU A 178 9.47 -15.84 -12.22
C GLU A 178 9.38 -14.53 -11.42
N LEU A 179 8.55 -14.48 -10.36
CA LEU A 179 8.47 -13.31 -9.48
C LEU A 179 9.75 -13.12 -8.64
N GLU A 180 10.30 -14.18 -8.07
CA GLU A 180 11.57 -14.15 -7.34
C GLU A 180 12.71 -13.65 -8.24
N SER A 181 12.76 -14.14 -9.48
CA SER A 181 13.74 -13.69 -10.48
C SER A 181 13.60 -12.19 -10.79
N LYS A 182 12.37 -11.69 -10.96
CA LYS A 182 12.12 -10.26 -11.17
C LYS A 182 12.52 -9.41 -9.96
N ALA A 183 12.22 -9.87 -8.74
CA ALA A 183 12.61 -9.17 -7.52
C ALA A 183 14.13 -9.07 -7.42
N ALA A 184 14.84 -10.18 -7.62
CA ALA A 184 16.31 -10.22 -7.63
C ALA A 184 16.90 -9.29 -8.70
N ALA A 185 16.37 -9.34 -9.94
CA ALA A 185 16.87 -8.51 -11.04
C ALA A 185 16.67 -7.00 -10.79
N ASN A 186 15.54 -6.59 -10.21
CA ASN A 186 15.29 -5.18 -9.87
C ASN A 186 16.12 -4.72 -8.67
N ALA A 187 16.26 -5.57 -7.64
CA ALA A 187 17.17 -5.31 -6.53
C ALA A 187 18.61 -5.10 -7.02
N ASP A 188 19.12 -6.00 -7.86
CA ASP A 188 20.46 -5.90 -8.45
C ASP A 188 20.62 -4.64 -9.30
N ARG A 189 19.61 -4.28 -10.10
CA ARG A 189 19.62 -3.04 -10.90
C ARG A 189 19.71 -1.81 -10.01
N ALA A 190 18.91 -1.74 -8.94
CA ALA A 190 18.94 -0.63 -7.99
C ALA A 190 20.29 -0.55 -7.25
N MET A 191 20.83 -1.69 -6.82
CA MET A 191 22.15 -1.77 -6.17
C MET A 191 23.29 -1.31 -7.10
N LYS A 192 23.28 -1.72 -8.37
CA LYS A 192 24.27 -1.29 -9.37
C LYS A 192 24.13 0.20 -9.70
N ALA A 193 22.90 0.69 -9.82
CA ALA A 193 22.65 2.10 -10.08
C ALA A 193 23.12 3.00 -8.92
N GLU A 194 23.11 2.50 -7.69
CA GLU A 194 23.64 3.21 -6.52
C GLU A 194 25.14 3.49 -6.62
N GLU A 195 25.92 2.57 -7.20
CA GLU A 195 27.37 2.69 -7.27
C GLU A 195 27.84 3.94 -8.03
N ALA A 196 27.04 4.42 -8.97
CA ALA A 196 27.31 5.66 -9.70
C ALA A 196 27.31 6.90 -8.79
N ASP A 197 26.46 6.92 -7.75
CA ASP A 197 26.33 8.06 -6.84
C ASP A 197 27.44 8.10 -5.78
N VAL A 198 28.08 6.96 -5.51
CA VAL A 198 29.10 6.80 -4.45
C VAL A 198 30.31 7.71 -4.66
N LYS A 199 30.60 8.06 -5.91
CA LYS A 199 31.69 9.00 -6.26
C LYS A 199 31.42 10.40 -5.69
N GLY A 200 30.16 10.86 -5.73
CA GLY A 200 29.76 12.16 -5.21
C GLY A 200 29.84 12.29 -3.69
N LEU A 201 29.89 11.17 -2.95
CA LEU A 201 30.07 11.18 -1.48
C LEU A 201 31.43 11.74 -1.03
N SER A 202 32.39 11.83 -1.94
CA SER A 202 33.71 12.43 -1.71
C SER A 202 33.85 13.84 -2.29
N GLY A 203 32.79 14.37 -2.92
CA GLY A 203 32.80 15.69 -3.56
C GLY A 203 32.57 16.85 -2.58
N SER A 204 32.25 18.02 -3.14
CA SER A 204 31.80 19.21 -2.42
C SER A 204 30.55 18.95 -1.58
N ALA A 205 30.20 19.86 -0.66
CA ALA A 205 29.00 19.73 0.17
C ALA A 205 27.71 19.56 -0.67
N ALA A 206 27.59 20.29 -1.78
CA ALA A 206 26.44 20.17 -2.68
C ALA A 206 26.39 18.81 -3.39
N GLU A 207 27.53 18.29 -3.83
CA GLU A 207 27.63 16.96 -4.45
C GLU A 207 27.35 15.85 -3.45
N LEU A 208 27.84 15.98 -2.22
CA LEU A 208 27.59 15.05 -1.13
C LEU A 208 26.10 14.96 -0.80
N ALA A 209 25.43 16.11 -0.68
CA ALA A 209 24.00 16.14 -0.37
C ALA A 209 23.18 15.44 -1.46
N LYS A 210 23.45 15.77 -2.72
CA LYS A 210 22.80 15.14 -3.88
C LYS A 210 23.10 13.63 -3.93
N ALA A 211 24.35 13.24 -3.81
CA ALA A 211 24.78 11.83 -3.86
C ALA A 211 24.16 11.01 -2.72
N THR A 212 24.07 11.58 -1.53
CA THR A 212 23.47 10.93 -0.36
C THR A 212 21.98 10.66 -0.59
N MET A 213 21.23 11.66 -1.06
CA MET A 213 19.81 11.50 -1.39
C MET A 213 19.60 10.44 -2.47
N GLN A 214 20.38 10.49 -3.55
CA GLN A 214 20.25 9.57 -4.67
C GLN A 214 20.62 8.12 -4.29
N SER A 215 21.73 7.94 -3.56
CA SER A 215 22.17 6.63 -3.08
C SER A 215 21.16 6.03 -2.11
N LEU A 216 20.68 6.78 -1.12
CA LEU A 216 19.67 6.28 -0.16
C LEU A 216 18.36 5.89 -0.84
N THR A 217 17.88 6.67 -1.82
CA THR A 217 16.68 6.31 -2.59
C THR A 217 16.87 4.98 -3.31
N LYS A 218 18.04 4.75 -3.91
CA LYS A 218 18.34 3.50 -4.61
C LYS A 218 18.52 2.32 -3.65
N LEU A 219 19.17 2.51 -2.50
CA LEU A 219 19.30 1.47 -1.48
C LEU A 219 17.95 1.08 -0.87
N ARG A 220 17.05 2.05 -0.63
CA ARG A 220 15.69 1.79 -0.17
C ARG A 220 14.88 1.03 -1.22
N SER A 221 14.95 1.45 -2.47
CA SER A 221 14.29 0.73 -3.57
C SER A 221 14.83 -0.69 -3.70
N ALA A 222 16.15 -0.89 -3.62
CA ALA A 222 16.75 -2.22 -3.59
C ALA A 222 16.21 -3.06 -2.43
N ALA A 223 16.14 -2.50 -1.22
CA ALA A 223 15.61 -3.18 -0.04
C ALA A 223 14.12 -3.57 -0.21
N GLU A 224 13.29 -2.70 -0.81
CA GLU A 224 11.89 -3.01 -1.11
C GLU A 224 11.74 -4.22 -2.03
N TRP A 225 12.62 -4.36 -3.03
CA TRP A 225 12.66 -5.53 -3.90
C TRP A 225 13.25 -6.77 -3.21
N MET A 226 14.30 -6.59 -2.43
CA MET A 226 14.96 -7.67 -1.68
C MET A 226 14.06 -8.31 -0.62
N ALA A 227 13.01 -7.61 -0.15
CA ALA A 227 12.00 -8.17 0.75
C ALA A 227 11.28 -9.41 0.17
N PHE A 228 11.32 -9.60 -1.15
CA PHE A 228 10.75 -10.73 -1.87
C PHE A 228 11.80 -11.78 -2.27
N THR A 229 13.00 -11.70 -1.70
CA THR A 229 14.09 -12.66 -1.93
C THR A 229 14.43 -13.38 -0.62
N PRO A 230 14.93 -14.63 -0.67
CA PRO A 230 15.28 -15.38 0.55
C PRO A 230 16.33 -14.70 1.44
N ALA A 231 17.23 -13.92 0.84
CA ALA A 231 18.31 -13.24 1.54
C ALA A 231 17.86 -11.96 2.29
N GLY A 232 16.69 -11.42 1.97
CA GLY A 232 16.20 -10.16 2.52
C GLY A 232 17.08 -8.95 2.17
N ASP A 233 16.84 -7.83 2.84
CA ASP A 233 17.47 -6.53 2.56
C ASP A 233 18.86 -6.32 3.21
N LYS A 234 19.45 -7.38 3.77
CA LYS A 234 20.69 -7.32 4.56
C LYS A 234 21.83 -6.62 3.79
N VAL A 235 22.03 -6.97 2.53
CA VAL A 235 23.12 -6.41 1.70
C VAL A 235 22.93 -4.91 1.45
N ALA A 236 21.70 -4.46 1.22
CA ALA A 236 21.41 -3.04 1.05
C ALA A 236 21.68 -2.24 2.34
N ARG A 237 21.34 -2.82 3.50
CA ARG A 237 21.61 -2.22 4.82
C ARG A 237 23.10 -2.17 5.16
N GLU A 238 23.86 -3.23 4.88
CA GLU A 238 25.31 -3.26 5.06
C GLU A 238 26.00 -2.21 4.17
N ARG A 239 25.56 -2.08 2.92
CA ARG A 239 26.07 -1.05 2.01
C ARG A 239 25.74 0.36 2.51
N ALA A 240 24.56 0.57 3.07
CA ALA A 240 24.21 1.84 3.71
C ALA A 240 25.15 2.18 4.87
N GLU A 241 25.45 1.22 5.75
CA GLU A 241 26.41 1.41 6.84
C GLU A 241 27.80 1.81 6.31
N GLN A 242 28.29 1.13 5.26
CA GLN A 242 29.56 1.48 4.62
C GLN A 242 29.57 2.91 4.04
N ARG A 243 28.43 3.39 3.50
CA ARG A 243 28.31 4.79 3.05
C ARG A 243 28.33 5.76 4.22
N GLY A 244 27.62 5.43 5.31
CA GLY A 244 27.66 6.19 6.56
C GLY A 244 29.08 6.32 7.10
N ASP A 245 29.84 5.22 7.10
CA ASP A 245 31.24 5.19 7.53
C ASP A 245 32.08 6.13 6.66
N LYS A 246 31.97 6.00 5.33
CA LYS A 246 32.68 6.85 4.36
C LYS A 246 32.40 8.34 4.56
N VAL A 247 31.14 8.72 4.79
CA VAL A 247 30.76 10.12 4.99
C VAL A 247 31.23 10.62 6.36
N SER A 248 31.11 9.81 7.41
CA SER A 248 31.51 10.18 8.77
C SER A 248 33.03 10.37 8.94
N ALA A 249 33.83 9.72 8.10
CA ALA A 249 35.29 9.85 8.09
C ALA A 249 35.79 11.15 7.44
N ARG A 250 34.90 11.99 6.88
CA ARG A 250 35.31 13.23 6.23
C ARG A 250 35.80 14.27 7.24
N PRO A 251 36.84 15.07 6.90
CA PRO A 251 37.40 16.07 7.79
C PRO A 251 36.50 17.32 7.97
N ASP A 252 35.60 17.60 7.03
CA ASP A 252 34.68 18.75 7.03
C ASP A 252 33.42 18.45 7.88
N SER A 253 33.60 18.36 9.20
CA SER A 253 32.81 17.43 10.01
C SER A 253 31.41 17.88 10.48
N THR A 254 31.03 19.15 10.60
CA THR A 254 29.76 19.46 11.30
C THR A 254 28.52 19.34 10.39
N PHE A 255 28.61 19.83 9.15
CA PHE A 255 27.48 19.85 8.21
C PHE A 255 27.29 18.51 7.47
N THR A 256 28.37 17.74 7.31
CA THR A 256 28.37 16.48 6.56
C THR A 256 27.89 15.28 7.40
N GLN A 257 27.93 15.39 8.74
CA GLN A 257 27.48 14.34 9.66
C GLN A 257 25.97 14.02 9.56
N ALA A 258 25.15 15.00 9.17
CA ALA A 258 23.71 14.78 8.94
C ALA A 258 23.46 13.75 7.83
N HIS A 259 24.34 13.67 6.82
CA HIS A 259 24.26 12.68 5.75
C HIS A 259 24.64 11.28 6.23
N ALA A 260 25.65 11.17 7.10
CA ALA A 260 26.01 9.89 7.72
C ALA A 260 24.89 9.35 8.63
N ILE A 261 24.21 10.22 9.38
CA ILE A 261 23.04 9.89 10.19
C ILE A 261 21.97 9.18 9.34
N ALA A 262 21.62 9.74 8.18
CA ALA A 262 20.59 9.18 7.31
C ALA A 262 20.94 7.75 6.81
N TYR A 263 22.22 7.48 6.58
CA TYR A 263 22.69 6.14 6.24
C TYR A 263 22.60 5.16 7.40
N TYR A 264 23.04 5.54 8.60
CA TYR A 264 22.95 4.67 9.77
C TYR A 264 21.52 4.39 10.20
N GLU A 265 20.62 5.37 10.08
CA GLU A 265 19.19 5.19 10.33
C GLU A 265 18.58 4.13 9.41
N PHE A 266 18.93 4.16 8.12
CA PHE A 266 18.48 3.15 7.18
C PHE A 266 19.14 1.78 7.40
N ALA A 267 20.45 1.74 7.69
CA ALA A 267 21.16 0.49 7.96
C ALA A 267 20.57 -0.27 9.15
N GLY A 268 20.32 0.41 10.28
CA GLY A 268 19.61 -0.14 11.43
C GLY A 268 20.27 -1.33 12.15
N SER A 269 21.51 -1.69 11.77
CA SER A 269 22.31 -2.71 12.46
C SER A 269 22.65 -2.23 13.89
N ALA A 270 23.03 -3.16 14.79
CA ALA A 270 23.46 -2.77 16.14
C ALA A 270 24.64 -1.79 16.10
N SER A 271 25.61 -2.04 15.23
CA SER A 271 26.75 -1.13 15.03
C SER A 271 26.32 0.23 14.47
N ALA A 272 25.43 0.26 13.48
CA ALA A 272 24.90 1.49 12.92
C ALA A 272 24.13 2.31 13.96
N LYS A 273 23.36 1.66 14.84
CA LYS A 273 22.65 2.33 15.95
C LYS A 273 23.61 2.96 16.94
N ASP A 274 24.70 2.28 17.29
CA ASP A 274 25.73 2.84 18.18
C ASP A 274 26.45 4.03 17.53
N LYS A 275 26.81 3.91 16.25
CA LYS A 275 27.41 5.01 15.46
C LYS A 275 26.45 6.20 15.37
N LEU A 276 25.18 5.96 15.09
CA LEU A 276 24.11 6.96 15.06
C LEU A 276 23.99 7.71 16.39
N ALA A 277 23.96 7.00 17.51
CA ALA A 277 23.86 7.60 18.84
C ALA A 277 25.07 8.52 19.14
N ARG A 278 26.29 8.08 18.81
CA ARG A 278 27.52 8.88 18.96
C ARG A 278 27.49 10.13 18.09
N LEU A 279 27.03 9.99 16.84
CA LEU A 279 26.91 11.12 15.90
C LEU A 279 25.88 12.14 16.35
N LYS A 280 24.69 11.72 16.77
CA LYS A 280 23.66 12.62 17.31
C LYS A 280 24.18 13.41 18.49
N LYS A 281 24.81 12.74 19.46
CA LYS A 281 25.45 13.40 20.61
C LYS A 281 26.50 14.44 20.18
N LYS A 282 27.37 14.11 19.22
CA LYS A 282 28.40 15.04 18.71
C LYS A 282 27.79 16.25 17.99
N VAL A 283 26.74 16.05 17.21
CA VAL A 283 26.00 17.13 16.53
C VAL A 283 25.35 18.05 17.57
N ASP A 284 24.69 17.49 18.60
CA ASP A 284 24.05 18.26 19.66
C ASP A 284 25.08 19.05 20.49
N GLU A 285 26.21 18.44 20.85
CA GLU A 285 27.32 19.12 21.52
C GLU A 285 27.91 20.25 20.67
N SER A 286 28.04 20.04 19.36
CA SER A 286 28.52 21.07 18.43
C SER A 286 27.53 22.24 18.29
N ALA A 287 26.23 21.94 18.25
CA ALA A 287 25.17 22.95 18.21
C ALA A 287 25.17 23.80 19.48
N HIS A 288 25.27 23.16 20.66
CA HIS A 288 25.39 23.87 21.94
C HIS A 288 26.67 24.69 22.05
N ALA A 289 27.80 24.20 21.53
CA ALA A 289 29.05 24.96 21.51
C ALA A 289 28.94 26.21 20.61
N LEU A 290 28.30 26.09 19.45
CA LEU A 290 28.01 27.21 18.54
C LEU A 290 27.08 28.26 19.19
N GLU A 291 26.02 27.81 19.87
CA GLU A 291 25.10 28.68 20.60
C GLU A 291 25.83 29.46 21.70
N LYS A 292 26.67 28.76 22.49
CA LYS A 292 27.48 29.37 23.55
C LYS A 292 28.55 30.33 23.01
N ALA A 293 29.12 30.04 21.84
CA ALA A 293 30.07 30.95 21.19
C ALA A 293 29.35 32.21 20.67
N GLY A 294 28.17 32.04 20.07
CA GLY A 294 27.33 33.14 19.60
C GLY A 294 26.86 34.05 20.73
N SER A 295 26.45 33.49 21.88
CA SER A 295 26.08 34.27 23.06
C SER A 295 27.27 35.08 23.59
N LYS A 296 28.43 34.45 23.76
CA LYS A 296 29.66 35.15 24.20
C LYS A 296 30.08 36.28 23.26
N LEU A 297 29.94 36.10 21.95
CA LEU A 297 30.23 37.14 20.97
C LEU A 297 29.28 38.32 21.11
N LYS A 298 27.99 38.04 21.31
CA LYS A 298 26.97 39.06 21.54
C LYS A 298 27.25 39.84 22.83
N ASP A 299 27.60 39.14 23.91
CA ASP A 299 27.93 39.75 25.20
C ASP A 299 29.19 40.64 25.09
N ALA A 300 30.23 40.16 24.41
CA ALA A 300 31.46 40.94 24.17
C ALA A 300 31.21 42.21 23.33
N PHE A 301 30.33 42.14 22.32
CA PHE A 301 29.93 43.32 21.55
C PHE A 301 29.15 44.33 22.40
N MET A 302 28.27 43.86 23.29
CA MET A 302 27.53 44.72 24.21
C MET A 302 28.47 45.40 25.20
N GLU A 303 29.40 44.66 25.83
CA GLU A 303 30.39 45.22 26.76
C GLU A 303 31.30 46.25 26.09
N GLN A 304 31.76 45.98 24.86
CA GLN A 304 32.57 46.94 24.10
C GLN A 304 31.76 48.21 23.77
N SER A 305 30.51 48.06 23.31
CA SER A 305 29.63 49.19 23.02
C SER A 305 29.36 50.04 24.26
N GLU A 306 29.13 49.43 25.42
CA GLU A 306 28.92 50.16 26.68
C GLU A 306 30.18 50.90 27.14
N ALA A 307 31.36 50.29 26.97
CA ALA A 307 32.63 50.91 27.31
C ALA A 307 32.96 52.10 26.39
N GLU A 308 32.65 51.99 25.09
CA GLU A 308 32.81 53.07 24.12
C GLU A 308 31.82 54.22 24.40
N GLN A 309 30.56 53.91 24.71
CA GLN A 309 29.56 54.90 25.11
C GLN A 309 29.99 55.68 26.37
N LYS A 310 30.45 54.99 27.43
CA LYS A 310 30.96 55.65 28.65
C LYS A 310 32.17 56.55 28.38
N LYS A 311 33.08 56.15 27.49
CA LYS A 311 34.22 56.99 27.08
C LYS A 311 33.76 58.23 26.31
N PHE A 312 32.76 58.08 25.45
CA PHE A 312 32.16 59.19 24.72
C PHE A 312 31.48 60.17 25.66
N ASP A 313 30.63 59.68 26.58
CA ASP A 313 29.93 60.51 27.56
C ASP A 313 30.90 61.24 28.50
N LYS A 314 31.98 60.57 28.92
CA LYS A 314 33.03 61.21 29.71
C LYS A 314 33.75 62.33 28.94
N LYS A 315 34.16 62.06 27.70
CA LYS A 315 34.79 63.09 26.84
C LYS A 315 33.85 64.26 26.60
N LYS A 316 32.56 63.99 26.42
CA LYS A 316 31.54 65.03 26.26
C LYS A 316 31.42 65.89 27.52
N ALA A 317 31.32 65.27 28.70
CA ALA A 317 31.25 65.99 29.97
C ALA A 317 32.52 66.81 30.27
N ASP A 318 33.71 66.27 29.95
CA ASP A 318 34.97 67.00 30.08
C ASP A 318 35.00 68.21 29.13
N LEU A 319 34.51 68.06 27.90
CA LEU A 319 34.39 69.16 26.92
C LEU A 319 33.39 70.24 27.36
N GLU A 320 32.22 69.84 27.87
CA GLU A 320 31.20 70.76 28.39
C GLU A 320 31.74 71.59 29.56
N LYS A 321 32.54 70.95 30.43
CA LYS A 321 33.21 71.61 31.56
C LYS A 321 34.32 72.58 31.13
N GLU A 322 35.09 72.27 30.08
CA GLU A 322 36.11 73.16 29.52
C GLU A 322 35.52 74.34 28.74
N LEU A 323 34.36 74.16 28.11
CA LEU A 323 33.69 75.17 27.29
C LEU A 323 32.70 76.05 28.08
N GLY A 324 32.46 75.76 29.36
CA GLY A 324 31.70 76.63 30.27
C GLY A 324 30.18 76.60 30.07
N PHE A 325 29.63 75.49 29.59
CA PHE A 325 28.19 75.21 29.59
C PHE A 325 27.71 74.60 30.91
#